data_AF-A0A7V8EIV3-F1
#
_entry.id   AF-A0A7V8EIV3-F1
#
_cell.length_a   1.000
_cell.length_b   1.000
_cell.length_c   1.000
_cell.angle_alpha   90.00
_cell.angle_beta   90.00
_cell.angle_gamma   90.00
#
_symmetry.space_group_name_H-M   'P 1'
#
loop_
_entity.id
_entity.type
_entity.pdbx_description
1 polymer ?
#
loop_
_entity_poly.entity_id
_entity_poly.type
_entity_poly.pdbx_seq_one_letter_code
_entity_poly.pdbx_strand_id
1 'polypeptide(L)'
;MFSLPPISASTEALPSVPELPPQEVVTGDKEVDAVLWLRSVISTGQAALIDRAMEGAKKIKTPLNVLEKRYQDYLVATNPGHLFAAMSSFGFADLDALATRAIEQHRLRLEGAARFGGNLLADTEAETFCIEALRGLRATGQFGDFDKRQVAARFNAHPELLPHTLADCLYELGYWDQLYLLRNAVDRDASDGPPDATARDWFVFGLLAQIRPRDKAEGLAVFRYLVASQRDDMPESEAILVNLIG
;
A
#
# COMPACT_ATOMS: atom_id res chain seq x y z
N MET A 1 16.60 -14.31 1.48
CA MET A 1 15.87 -13.75 2.64
C MET A 1 14.83 -12.74 2.19
N PHE A 2 15.18 -11.73 1.39
CA PHE A 2 14.25 -10.70 0.89
C PHE A 2 13.42 -11.15 -0.32
N SER A 3 12.64 -12.22 -0.15
CA SER A 3 11.77 -12.76 -1.18
C SER A 3 10.45 -13.18 -0.55
N LEU A 4 9.33 -12.79 -1.16
CA LEU A 4 8.02 -13.25 -0.69
C LEU A 4 7.90 -14.78 -0.83
N PRO A 5 7.17 -15.45 0.08
CA PRO A 5 6.86 -16.87 -0.06
C PRO A 5 6.22 -17.16 -1.43
N PRO A 6 6.47 -18.34 -2.02
CA PRO A 6 5.81 -18.74 -3.25
C PRO A 6 4.30 -18.84 -3.04
N ILE A 7 3.54 -18.57 -4.10
CA ILE A 7 2.09 -18.74 -4.09
C ILE A 7 1.78 -20.23 -3.91
N SER A 8 1.10 -20.58 -2.84
CA SER A 8 0.58 -21.92 -2.64
C SER A 8 -0.74 -22.05 -3.41
N ALA A 9 -0.89 -23.13 -4.19
CA ALA A 9 -2.18 -23.44 -4.79
C ALA A 9 -3.16 -23.79 -3.67
N SER A 10 -4.17 -22.96 -3.44
CA SER A 10 -5.22 -23.28 -2.48
C SER A 10 -5.90 -24.59 -2.87
N THR A 11 -5.70 -25.64 -2.07
CA THR A 11 -6.63 -26.76 -1.99
C THR A 11 -7.88 -26.26 -1.27
N GLU A 12 -8.98 -26.16 -2.01
CA GLU A 12 -10.35 -25.94 -1.52
C GLU A 12 -10.69 -24.55 -0.95
N ALA A 13 -11.27 -23.72 -1.81
CA ALA A 13 -12.59 -23.17 -1.51
C ALA A 13 -13.40 -23.24 -2.81
N LEU A 14 -14.49 -24.00 -2.82
CA LEU A 14 -15.52 -23.89 -3.85
C LEU A 14 -15.88 -22.40 -4.01
N PRO A 15 -16.20 -21.91 -5.23
CA PRO A 15 -16.64 -20.54 -5.39
C PRO A 15 -17.87 -20.33 -4.51
N SER A 16 -17.71 -19.69 -3.35
CA SER A 16 -18.85 -19.28 -2.55
C SER A 16 -19.55 -18.20 -3.36
N VAL A 17 -20.87 -18.31 -3.47
CA VAL A 17 -21.66 -17.27 -4.12
C VAL A 17 -21.40 -15.99 -3.35
N PRO A 18 -20.88 -14.94 -3.99
CA PRO A 18 -20.59 -13.69 -3.31
C PRO A 18 -21.86 -13.13 -2.68
N GLU A 19 -21.87 -13.01 -1.36
CA GLU A 19 -22.97 -12.35 -0.67
C GLU A 19 -22.94 -10.86 -1.00
N LEU A 20 -24.08 -10.35 -1.47
CA LEU A 20 -24.24 -8.92 -1.67
C LEU A 20 -24.31 -8.25 -0.31
N PRO A 21 -23.66 -7.08 -0.13
CA PRO A 21 -23.86 -6.30 1.08
C PRO A 21 -25.34 -5.93 1.24
N PRO A 22 -25.85 -5.83 2.47
CA PRO A 22 -27.23 -5.45 2.73
C PRO A 22 -27.51 -4.05 2.20
N GLN A 23 -28.74 -3.81 1.76
CA GLN A 23 -29.21 -2.46 1.46
C GLN A 23 -29.61 -1.77 2.76
N GLU A 24 -29.10 -0.57 2.98
CA GLU A 24 -29.33 0.22 4.19
C GLU A 24 -29.94 1.57 3.84
N VAL A 25 -30.73 2.11 4.77
CA VAL A 25 -31.25 3.49 4.69
C VAL A 25 -30.35 4.35 5.57
N VAL A 26 -29.43 5.08 4.94
CA VAL A 26 -28.40 5.86 5.66
C VAL A 26 -28.81 7.31 5.77
N THR A 27 -29.29 7.89 4.68
CA THR A 27 -29.63 9.32 4.58
C THR A 27 -31.12 9.56 4.48
N GLY A 28 -31.89 8.56 4.03
CA GLY A 28 -33.31 8.70 3.68
C GLY A 28 -33.54 9.26 2.27
N ASP A 29 -32.51 9.75 1.58
CA ASP A 29 -32.57 10.02 0.13
C ASP A 29 -32.31 8.70 -0.60
N LYS A 30 -33.34 8.19 -1.29
CA LYS A 30 -33.29 6.90 -1.99
C LYS A 30 -32.20 6.81 -3.05
N GLU A 31 -31.89 7.90 -3.75
CA GLU A 31 -30.85 7.88 -4.79
C GLU A 31 -29.46 7.92 -4.16
N VAL A 32 -29.27 8.70 -3.09
CA VAL A 32 -28.00 8.72 -2.34
C VAL A 32 -27.74 7.37 -1.66
N ASP A 33 -28.76 6.80 -1.00
CA ASP A 33 -28.67 5.48 -0.35
C ASP A 33 -28.41 4.36 -1.39
N ALA A 34 -29.00 4.47 -2.59
CA ALA A 34 -28.67 3.56 -3.68
C ALA A 34 -27.20 3.66 -4.11
N VAL A 35 -26.64 4.86 -4.26
CA VAL A 35 -25.21 5.03 -4.59
C VAL A 35 -24.33 4.52 -3.46
N LEU A 36 -24.67 4.77 -2.19
CA LEU A 36 -23.94 4.21 -1.04
C LEU A 36 -23.90 2.69 -1.08
N TRP A 37 -25.03 2.05 -1.38
CA TRP A 37 -25.07 0.60 -1.55
C TRP A 37 -24.24 0.12 -2.74
N LEU A 38 -24.33 0.79 -3.91
CA LEU A 38 -23.48 0.45 -5.07
C LEU A 38 -21.99 0.57 -4.74
N ARG A 39 -21.59 1.61 -3.99
CA ARG A 39 -20.21 1.75 -3.50
C ARG A 39 -19.82 0.59 -2.58
N SER A 40 -20.71 0.15 -1.69
CA SER A 40 -20.46 -1.04 -0.85
C SER A 40 -20.25 -2.30 -1.69
N VAL A 41 -21.07 -2.51 -2.73
CA VAL A 41 -20.91 -3.63 -3.68
C VAL A 41 -19.57 -3.52 -4.42
N ILE A 42 -19.20 -2.33 -4.89
CA ILE A 42 -17.94 -2.10 -5.60
C ILE A 42 -16.74 -2.39 -4.68
N SER A 43 -16.79 -1.94 -3.42
CA SER A 43 -15.74 -2.13 -2.42
C SER A 43 -15.46 -3.61 -2.08
N THR A 44 -16.34 -4.55 -2.46
CA THR A 44 -16.03 -5.98 -2.37
C THR A 44 -14.82 -6.36 -3.25
N GLY A 45 -14.59 -5.61 -4.34
CA GLY A 45 -13.49 -5.82 -5.30
C GLY A 45 -13.73 -6.96 -6.29
N GLN A 46 -14.92 -7.56 -6.30
CA GLN A 46 -15.22 -8.70 -7.15
C GLN A 46 -15.73 -8.25 -8.51
N ALA A 47 -15.02 -8.59 -9.59
CA ALA A 47 -15.29 -8.08 -10.94
C ALA A 47 -16.76 -8.25 -11.38
N ALA A 48 -17.34 -9.44 -11.20
CA ALA A 48 -18.72 -9.69 -11.61
C ALA A 48 -19.76 -8.87 -10.83
N LEU A 49 -19.49 -8.53 -9.56
CA LEU A 49 -20.36 -7.66 -8.76
C LEU A 49 -20.16 -6.19 -9.13
N ILE A 50 -18.92 -5.77 -9.38
CA ILE A 50 -18.57 -4.43 -9.84
C ILE A 50 -19.27 -4.14 -11.17
N ASP A 51 -19.19 -5.03 -12.15
CA ASP A 51 -19.85 -4.83 -13.46
C ASP A 51 -21.36 -4.60 -13.30
N ARG A 52 -22.00 -5.41 -12.44
CA ARG A 52 -23.43 -5.26 -12.13
C ARG A 52 -23.73 -3.96 -11.39
N ALA A 53 -22.87 -3.53 -10.47
CA ALA A 53 -23.02 -2.27 -9.75
C ALA A 53 -22.88 -1.08 -10.70
N MET A 54 -21.91 -1.12 -11.61
CA MET A 54 -21.70 -0.08 -12.63
C MET A 54 -22.87 0.00 -13.61
N GLU A 55 -23.44 -1.12 -14.04
CA GLU A 55 -24.69 -1.14 -14.81
C GLU A 55 -25.89 -0.60 -14.02
N GLY A 56 -25.92 -0.85 -12.71
CA GLY A 56 -26.90 -0.25 -11.79
C GLY A 56 -26.77 1.27 -11.73
N ALA A 57 -25.54 1.78 -11.59
CA ALA A 57 -25.25 3.21 -11.52
C ALA A 57 -25.74 3.96 -12.78
N LYS A 58 -25.61 3.35 -13.97
CA LYS A 58 -26.11 3.92 -15.25
C LYS A 58 -27.62 4.14 -15.28
N LYS A 59 -28.40 3.46 -14.42
CA LYS A 59 -29.86 3.61 -14.35
C LYS A 59 -30.29 4.79 -13.46
N ILE A 60 -29.37 5.36 -12.68
CA ILE A 60 -29.62 6.54 -11.87
C ILE A 60 -29.69 7.75 -12.80
N LYS A 61 -30.84 8.43 -12.83
CA LYS A 61 -31.07 9.56 -13.73
C LYS A 61 -30.41 10.84 -13.23
N THR A 62 -30.34 11.00 -11.91
CA THR A 62 -29.70 12.16 -11.29
C THR A 62 -28.17 12.05 -11.48
N PRO A 63 -27.50 13.10 -11.98
CA PRO A 63 -26.05 13.09 -12.11
C PRO A 63 -25.34 12.81 -10.78
N LEU A 64 -24.30 11.96 -10.79
CA LEU A 64 -23.63 11.51 -9.56
C LEU A 64 -23.01 12.65 -8.75
N ASN A 65 -22.53 13.72 -9.40
CA ASN A 65 -22.02 14.91 -8.73
C ASN A 65 -23.10 15.69 -7.96
N VAL A 66 -24.36 15.62 -8.39
CA VAL A 66 -25.49 16.19 -7.65
C VAL A 66 -25.77 15.34 -6.41
N LEU A 67 -25.68 14.01 -6.53
CA LEU A 67 -25.85 13.10 -5.39
C LEU A 67 -24.72 13.21 -4.37
N GLU A 68 -23.47 13.41 -4.81
CA GLU A 68 -22.33 13.71 -3.94
C GLU A 68 -22.57 14.97 -3.11
N LYS A 69 -23.07 16.04 -3.73
CA LYS A 69 -23.42 17.26 -3.00
C LYS A 69 -24.53 17.04 -1.98
N ARG A 70 -25.59 16.30 -2.32
CA ARG A 70 -26.65 15.97 -1.35
C ARG A 70 -26.12 15.16 -0.18
N TYR A 71 -25.23 14.21 -0.45
CA TYR A 71 -24.57 13.41 0.59
C TYR A 71 -23.68 14.29 1.48
N GLN A 72 -22.91 15.21 0.89
CA GLN A 72 -22.12 16.19 1.62
C GLN A 72 -22.99 17.04 2.55
N ASP A 73 -24.09 17.59 2.04
CA ASP A 73 -25.03 18.41 2.81
C ASP A 73 -25.62 17.61 4.00
N TYR A 74 -25.96 16.34 3.77
CA TYR A 74 -26.37 15.41 4.84
C TYR A 74 -25.30 15.23 5.92
N LEU A 75 -24.03 15.00 5.53
CA LEU A 75 -22.93 14.82 6.48
C LEU A 75 -22.66 16.08 7.31
N VAL A 76 -22.72 17.25 6.69
CA VAL A 76 -22.59 18.55 7.38
C VAL A 76 -23.71 18.74 8.40
N ALA A 77 -24.96 18.45 8.01
CA ALA A 77 -26.11 18.63 8.88
C ALA A 77 -26.12 17.66 10.07
N THR A 78 -25.68 16.42 9.85
CA THR A 78 -25.66 15.37 10.88
C THR A 78 -24.43 15.41 11.78
N ASN A 79 -23.35 16.07 11.36
CA ASN A 79 -22.09 16.18 12.12
C ASN A 79 -21.67 17.65 12.31
N PRO A 80 -22.47 18.48 13.03
CA PRO A 80 -22.16 19.88 13.21
C PRO A 80 -20.82 20.09 13.93
N GLY A 81 -19.97 20.98 13.40
CA GLY A 81 -18.64 21.27 13.96
C GLY A 81 -17.53 20.31 13.52
N HIS A 82 -17.84 19.24 12.79
CA HIS A 82 -16.84 18.30 12.26
C HIS A 82 -16.55 18.57 10.78
N LEU A 83 -15.63 19.51 10.50
CA LEU A 83 -15.20 19.86 9.14
C LEU A 83 -14.77 18.64 8.30
N PHE A 84 -14.15 17.64 8.93
CA PHE A 84 -13.73 16.41 8.27
C PHE A 84 -14.88 15.51 7.81
N ALA A 85 -16.08 15.63 8.41
CA ALA A 85 -17.24 14.84 7.99
C ALA A 85 -17.72 15.26 6.59
N ALA A 86 -17.64 16.54 6.23
CA ALA A 86 -17.97 16.97 4.87
C ALA A 86 -16.95 16.44 3.85
N MET A 87 -15.67 16.38 4.23
CA MET A 87 -14.58 15.95 3.36
C MET A 87 -14.64 14.46 3.02
N SER A 88 -15.31 13.64 3.84
CA SER A 88 -15.47 12.20 3.55
C SER A 88 -16.40 11.92 2.37
N SER A 89 -17.18 12.91 1.92
CA SER A 89 -17.97 12.83 0.68
C SER A 89 -17.12 12.92 -0.59
N PHE A 90 -15.87 13.38 -0.52
CA PHE A 90 -15.05 13.59 -1.71
C PHE A 90 -14.74 12.28 -2.44
N GLY A 91 -15.03 12.25 -3.74
CA GLY A 91 -14.89 11.06 -4.57
C GLY A 91 -16.09 10.11 -4.44
N PHE A 92 -17.22 10.59 -3.89
CA PHE A 92 -18.47 9.82 -3.83
C PHE A 92 -19.00 9.53 -5.23
N ALA A 93 -18.88 10.49 -6.15
CA ALA A 93 -19.32 10.35 -7.54
C ALA A 93 -18.37 9.50 -8.41
N ASP A 94 -17.11 9.33 -7.99
CA ASP A 94 -16.08 8.64 -8.79
C ASP A 94 -16.10 7.13 -8.51
N LEU A 95 -17.06 6.44 -9.16
CA LEU A 95 -17.23 5.00 -9.04
C LEU A 95 -16.15 4.21 -9.83
N ASP A 96 -15.61 4.78 -10.90
CA ASP A 96 -14.56 4.14 -11.71
C ASP A 96 -13.22 4.05 -10.96
N ALA A 97 -12.81 5.13 -10.30
CA ALA A 97 -11.62 5.11 -9.45
C ALA A 97 -11.82 4.19 -8.24
N LEU A 98 -13.02 4.16 -7.65
CA LEU A 98 -13.35 3.22 -6.58
C LEU A 98 -13.24 1.76 -7.06
N ALA A 99 -13.81 1.45 -8.21
CA ALA A 99 -13.77 0.10 -8.80
C ALA A 99 -12.34 -0.35 -9.08
N THR A 100 -11.53 0.50 -9.70
CA THR A 100 -10.12 0.21 -9.99
C THR A 100 -9.35 -0.12 -8.71
N ARG A 101 -9.54 0.70 -7.66
CA ARG A 101 -8.87 0.51 -6.37
C ARG A 101 -9.34 -0.75 -5.64
N ALA A 102 -10.64 -1.03 -5.69
CA ALA A 102 -11.23 -2.21 -5.04
C ALA A 102 -10.79 -3.52 -5.69
N ILE A 103 -10.69 -3.56 -7.03
CA ILE A 103 -10.15 -4.71 -7.77
C ILE A 103 -8.71 -4.99 -7.34
N GLU A 104 -7.87 -3.95 -7.30
CA GLU A 104 -6.47 -4.11 -6.94
C GLU A 104 -6.30 -4.55 -5.48
N GLN A 105 -7.03 -3.93 -4.54
CA GLN A 105 -7.03 -4.37 -3.15
C GLN A 105 -7.50 -5.82 -3.00
N HIS A 106 -8.52 -6.25 -3.75
CA HIS A 106 -8.99 -7.62 -3.71
C HIS A 106 -7.94 -8.60 -4.27
N ARG A 107 -7.29 -8.24 -5.39
CA ARG A 107 -6.18 -9.00 -5.97
C ARG A 107 -5.04 -9.17 -4.96
N LEU A 108 -4.63 -8.09 -4.30
CA LEU A 108 -3.60 -8.10 -3.26
C LEU A 108 -3.99 -8.94 -2.04
N ARG A 109 -5.25 -8.85 -1.58
CA ARG A 109 -5.77 -9.71 -0.49
C ARG A 109 -5.68 -11.20 -0.84
N LEU A 110 -6.10 -11.58 -2.05
CA LEU A 110 -6.03 -12.96 -2.52
C LEU A 110 -4.58 -13.44 -2.64
N GLU A 111 -3.69 -12.61 -3.17
CA GLU A 111 -2.27 -12.91 -3.26
C GLU A 111 -1.63 -13.07 -1.87
N GLY A 112 -1.94 -12.16 -0.93
CA GLY A 112 -1.45 -12.21 0.44
C GLY A 112 -1.89 -13.51 1.15
N ALA A 113 -3.17 -13.88 1.00
CA ALA A 113 -3.68 -15.14 1.52
C ALA A 113 -2.99 -16.37 0.87
N ALA A 114 -2.74 -16.34 -0.44
CA ALA A 114 -2.12 -17.46 -1.14
C ALA A 114 -0.62 -17.64 -0.82
N ARG A 115 0.07 -16.55 -0.48
CA ARG A 115 1.49 -16.58 -0.10
C ARG A 115 1.71 -16.88 1.38
N PHE A 116 0.89 -16.29 2.25
CA PHE A 116 1.13 -16.29 3.71
C PHE A 116 0.07 -17.06 4.51
N GLY A 117 -1.03 -17.50 3.88
CA GLY A 117 -2.18 -18.01 4.60
C GLY A 117 -2.73 -16.95 5.56
N GLY A 118 -2.92 -17.33 6.82
CA GLY A 118 -3.33 -16.41 7.89
C GLY A 118 -2.21 -15.59 8.52
N ASN A 119 -0.95 -15.76 8.10
CA ASN A 119 0.22 -15.19 8.79
C ASN A 119 0.80 -13.94 8.09
N LEU A 120 0.06 -13.29 7.20
CA LEU A 120 0.55 -12.13 6.44
C LEU A 120 1.04 -10.97 7.33
N LEU A 121 0.38 -10.76 8.48
CA LEU A 121 0.72 -9.70 9.44
C LEU A 121 1.80 -10.11 10.44
N ALA A 122 2.27 -11.36 10.41
CA ALA A 122 3.36 -11.80 11.28
C ALA A 122 4.71 -11.32 10.72
N ASP A 123 5.70 -11.18 11.62
CA ASP A 123 7.07 -10.85 11.24
C ASP A 123 7.63 -11.92 10.30
N THR A 124 8.17 -11.48 9.18
CA THR A 124 8.90 -12.30 8.23
C THR A 124 10.32 -12.59 8.71
N GLU A 125 11.01 -13.53 8.07
CA GLU A 125 12.43 -13.80 8.36
C GLU A 125 13.31 -12.54 8.14
N ALA A 126 13.01 -11.75 7.10
CA ALA A 126 13.69 -10.50 6.82
C ALA A 126 13.49 -9.45 7.93
N GLU A 127 12.27 -9.34 8.46
CA GLU A 127 11.97 -8.41 9.56
C GLU A 127 12.60 -8.88 10.87
N THR A 128 12.56 -10.18 11.14
CA THR A 128 13.24 -10.79 12.29
C THR A 128 14.74 -10.51 12.24
N PHE A 129 15.37 -10.62 11.07
CA PHE A 129 16.77 -10.22 10.89
C PHE A 129 16.98 -8.74 11.25
N CYS A 130 16.11 -7.84 10.81
CA CYS A 130 16.25 -6.42 11.10
C CYS A 130 16.15 -6.13 12.60
N ILE A 131 15.17 -6.73 13.29
CA ILE A 131 14.98 -6.63 14.74
C ILE A 131 16.22 -7.12 15.49
N GLU A 132 16.78 -8.25 15.07
CA GLU A 132 17.99 -8.83 15.68
C GLU A 132 19.22 -7.94 15.43
N ALA A 133 19.42 -7.46 14.21
CA ALA A 133 20.55 -6.63 13.82
C ALA A 133 20.59 -5.30 14.57
N LEU A 134 19.42 -4.71 14.84
CA LEU A 134 19.31 -3.41 15.52
C LEU A 134 19.05 -3.53 17.03
N ARG A 135 19.00 -4.76 17.57
CA ARG A 135 18.77 -5.00 18.99
C ARG A 135 19.66 -4.14 19.88
N GLY A 136 19.00 -3.43 20.80
CA GLY A 136 19.64 -2.58 21.80
C GLY A 136 19.98 -1.17 21.31
N LEU A 137 19.73 -0.84 20.04
CA LEU A 137 19.65 0.55 19.61
C LEU A 137 18.39 1.21 20.18
N ARG A 138 18.49 2.51 20.45
CA ARG A 138 17.35 3.32 20.85
C ARG A 138 16.95 4.23 19.69
N ALA A 139 15.67 4.25 19.39
CA ALA A 139 15.03 5.21 18.52
C ALA A 139 15.04 6.61 19.19
N THR A 140 16.12 7.35 18.97
CA THR A 140 16.31 8.71 19.53
C THR A 140 16.11 9.83 18.49
N GLY A 141 15.78 9.47 17.25
CA GLY A 141 15.53 10.39 16.15
C GLY A 141 14.16 11.06 16.21
N GLN A 142 13.92 11.96 15.27
CA GLN A 142 12.62 12.60 15.08
C GLN A 142 11.57 11.51 14.80
N PHE A 143 10.36 11.64 15.36
CA PHE A 143 9.27 10.65 15.22
C PHE A 143 9.56 9.23 15.72
N GLY A 144 10.64 9.02 16.49
CA GLY A 144 11.01 7.68 16.96
C GLY A 144 11.85 6.90 15.95
N ASP A 145 12.57 7.59 15.06
CA ASP A 145 13.51 6.95 14.15
C ASP A 145 14.82 6.55 14.84
N PHE A 146 15.51 5.55 14.28
CA PHE A 146 16.88 5.22 14.68
C PHE A 146 17.90 6.20 14.09
N ASP A 147 19.06 6.34 14.74
CA ASP A 147 20.17 7.10 14.18
C ASP A 147 20.73 6.42 12.91
N LYS A 148 20.80 7.19 11.80
CA LYS A 148 21.23 6.67 10.49
C LYS A 148 22.60 6.02 10.48
N ARG A 149 23.55 6.56 11.26
CA ARG A 149 24.92 6.05 11.30
C ARG A 149 25.00 4.76 12.12
N GLN A 150 24.25 4.67 13.22
CA GLN A 150 24.21 3.46 14.04
C GLN A 150 23.57 2.30 13.28
N VAL A 151 22.45 2.54 12.58
CA VAL A 151 21.80 1.53 11.72
C VAL A 151 22.75 1.04 10.64
N ALA A 152 23.40 1.97 9.92
CA ALA A 152 24.37 1.60 8.89
C ALA A 152 25.52 0.76 9.47
N ALA A 153 26.05 1.12 10.64
CA ALA A 153 27.10 0.34 11.30
C ALA A 153 26.64 -1.09 11.67
N ARG A 154 25.38 -1.25 12.12
CA ARG A 154 24.81 -2.57 12.44
C ARG A 154 24.64 -3.43 11.20
N PHE A 155 23.99 -2.92 10.15
CA PHE A 155 23.80 -3.70 8.93
C PHE A 155 25.11 -4.01 8.20
N ASN A 156 26.07 -3.09 8.22
CA ASN A 156 27.40 -3.32 7.64
C ASN A 156 28.20 -4.42 8.37
N ALA A 157 27.82 -4.79 9.60
CA ALA A 157 28.43 -5.92 10.32
C ALA A 157 27.96 -7.30 9.79
N HIS A 158 27.01 -7.33 8.86
CA HIS A 158 26.46 -8.52 8.21
C HIS A 158 26.72 -8.49 6.69
N PRO A 159 27.98 -8.55 6.24
CA PRO A 159 28.35 -8.36 4.84
C PRO A 159 27.69 -9.36 3.89
N GLU A 160 27.38 -10.57 4.36
CA GLU A 160 26.70 -11.62 3.61
C GLU A 160 25.21 -11.33 3.33
N LEU A 161 24.63 -10.34 4.01
CA LEU A 161 23.25 -9.89 3.84
C LEU A 161 23.16 -8.47 3.26
N LEU A 162 24.27 -7.91 2.77
CA LEU A 162 24.27 -6.60 2.11
C LEU A 162 23.97 -6.71 0.62
N PRO A 163 23.18 -5.78 0.04
CA PRO A 163 23.15 -5.58 -1.40
C PRO A 163 24.54 -5.21 -1.92
N HIS A 164 25.00 -5.85 -2.98
CA HIS A 164 26.31 -5.57 -3.58
C HIS A 164 26.22 -4.82 -4.91
N THR A 165 25.02 -4.77 -5.49
CA THR A 165 24.72 -4.11 -6.75
C THR A 165 23.45 -3.28 -6.61
N LEU A 166 23.25 -2.30 -7.51
CA LEU A 166 22.00 -1.52 -7.50
C LEU A 166 20.79 -2.41 -7.81
N ALA A 167 20.97 -3.45 -8.64
CA ALA A 167 19.93 -4.45 -8.87
C ALA A 167 19.53 -5.18 -7.58
N ASP A 168 20.48 -5.51 -6.69
CA ASP A 168 20.19 -6.13 -5.39
C ASP A 168 19.40 -5.15 -4.49
N CYS A 169 19.76 -3.87 -4.50
CA CYS A 169 19.02 -2.84 -3.76
C CYS A 169 17.58 -2.73 -4.26
N LEU A 170 17.37 -2.65 -5.58
CA LEU A 170 16.01 -2.58 -6.15
C LEU A 170 15.21 -3.85 -5.88
N TYR A 171 15.85 -5.01 -5.89
CA TYR A 171 15.21 -6.27 -5.53
C TYR A 171 14.70 -6.25 -4.09
N GLU A 172 15.53 -5.81 -3.14
CA GLU A 172 15.14 -5.72 -1.74
C GLU A 172 14.09 -4.61 -1.48
N LEU A 173 14.21 -3.43 -2.09
CA LEU A 173 13.20 -2.37 -1.99
C LEU A 173 11.85 -2.82 -2.55
N GLY A 174 11.86 -3.58 -3.66
CA GLY A 174 10.66 -4.19 -4.21
C GLY A 174 10.02 -5.22 -3.29
N TYR A 175 10.81 -5.95 -2.50
CA TYR A 175 10.30 -6.85 -1.46
C TYR A 175 9.54 -6.08 -0.37
N TRP A 176 10.12 -4.99 0.15
CA TRP A 176 9.48 -4.16 1.18
C TRP A 176 8.18 -3.51 0.69
N ASP A 177 8.20 -2.94 -0.52
CA ASP A 177 7.01 -2.34 -1.14
C ASP A 177 5.89 -3.37 -1.34
N GLN A 178 6.21 -4.55 -1.87
CA GLN A 178 5.20 -5.60 -2.05
C GLN A 178 4.65 -6.12 -0.72
N LEU A 179 5.51 -6.32 0.29
CA LEU A 179 5.05 -6.74 1.62
C LEU A 179 4.08 -5.72 2.22
N TYR A 180 4.42 -4.43 2.13
CA TYR A 180 3.55 -3.33 2.56
C TYR A 180 2.21 -3.36 1.81
N LEU A 181 2.22 -3.43 0.47
CA LEU A 181 1.00 -3.43 -0.34
C LEU A 181 0.08 -4.61 0.00
N LEU A 182 0.64 -5.80 0.21
CA LEU A 182 -0.13 -6.98 0.62
C LEU A 182 -0.77 -6.78 1.99
N ARG A 183 -0.02 -6.29 2.99
CA ARG A 183 -0.55 -6.03 4.33
C ARG A 183 -1.59 -4.91 4.33
N ASN A 184 -1.33 -3.82 3.60
CA ASN A 184 -2.23 -2.68 3.48
C ASN A 184 -3.58 -3.02 2.86
N ALA A 185 -3.61 -4.03 1.99
CA ALA A 185 -4.86 -4.53 1.43
C ALA A 185 -5.72 -5.30 2.46
N VAL A 186 -5.11 -5.82 3.53
CA VAL A 186 -5.80 -6.58 4.61
C VAL A 186 -6.10 -5.68 5.81
N ASP A 187 -5.09 -4.98 6.31
CA ASP A 187 -5.18 -4.09 7.47
C ASP A 187 -4.25 -2.88 7.27
N ARG A 188 -4.89 -1.72 7.09
CA ARG A 188 -4.19 -0.45 6.86
C ARG A 188 -3.41 0.03 8.09
N ASP A 189 -3.89 -0.29 9.29
CA ASP A 189 -3.30 0.19 10.54
C ASP A 189 -2.15 -0.71 11.01
N ALA A 190 -2.02 -1.91 10.43
CA ALA A 190 -0.96 -2.89 10.71
C ALA A 190 -0.02 -3.14 9.52
N SER A 191 0.07 -2.21 8.55
CA SER A 191 0.79 -2.44 7.28
C SER A 191 2.31 -2.27 7.37
N ASP A 192 2.78 -1.34 8.21
CA ASP A 192 4.15 -0.81 8.15
C ASP A 192 5.24 -1.77 8.68
N GLY A 193 4.84 -2.86 9.35
CA GLY A 193 5.79 -3.78 9.98
C GLY A 193 6.54 -3.15 11.16
N PRO A 194 7.62 -3.79 11.66
CA PRO A 194 8.41 -3.26 12.76
C PRO A 194 9.30 -2.08 12.29
N PRO A 195 9.58 -1.10 13.17
CA PRO A 195 10.44 0.05 12.84
C PRO A 195 11.83 -0.34 12.30
N ASP A 196 12.35 -1.50 12.71
CA ASP A 196 13.62 -2.06 12.26
C ASP A 196 13.61 -2.41 10.76
N ALA A 197 12.47 -2.84 10.22
CA ALA A 197 12.31 -3.11 8.80
C ALA A 197 12.27 -1.81 7.98
N THR A 198 11.56 -0.80 8.48
CA THR A 198 11.64 0.56 7.93
C THR A 198 13.07 1.07 7.96
N ALA A 199 13.81 0.78 9.04
CA ALA A 199 15.24 1.10 9.15
C ALA A 199 16.10 0.47 8.04
N ARG A 200 15.76 -0.75 7.66
CA ARG A 200 16.41 -1.44 6.55
C ARG A 200 16.03 -0.84 5.19
N ASP A 201 14.77 -0.49 4.97
CA ASP A 201 14.33 0.12 3.71
C ASP A 201 15.11 1.41 3.40
N TRP A 202 15.20 2.37 4.33
CA TRP A 202 15.95 3.60 4.06
C TRP A 202 17.47 3.40 4.03
N PHE A 203 18.00 2.43 4.78
CA PHE A 203 19.40 2.04 4.64
C PHE A 203 19.70 1.56 3.21
N VAL A 204 18.88 0.66 2.65
CA VAL A 204 19.06 0.14 1.30
C VAL A 204 18.81 1.21 0.24
N PHE A 205 17.82 2.08 0.44
CA PHE A 205 17.62 3.25 -0.42
C PHE A 205 18.87 4.14 -0.46
N GLY A 206 19.50 4.40 0.69
CA GLY A 206 20.75 5.14 0.78
C GLY A 206 21.95 4.46 0.11
N LEU A 207 21.96 3.13 -0.03
CA LEU A 207 22.99 2.42 -0.78
C LEU A 207 22.95 2.73 -2.29
N LEU A 208 21.80 3.12 -2.84
CA LEU A 208 21.68 3.54 -4.24
C LEU A 208 22.55 4.78 -4.56
N ALA A 209 22.90 5.59 -3.56
CA ALA A 209 23.81 6.72 -3.70
C ALA A 209 25.29 6.34 -3.58
N GLN A 210 25.59 5.15 -3.05
CA GLN A 210 26.96 4.72 -2.71
C GLN A 210 27.50 3.67 -3.69
N ILE A 211 26.66 2.73 -4.11
CA ILE A 211 27.03 1.67 -5.05
C ILE A 211 27.06 2.24 -6.47
N ARG A 212 28.19 2.09 -7.16
CA ARG A 212 28.31 2.56 -8.54
C ARG A 212 27.52 1.67 -9.50
N PRO A 213 26.80 2.24 -10.49
CA PRO A 213 26.18 1.44 -11.55
C PRO A 213 27.24 0.64 -12.31
N ARG A 214 27.00 -0.65 -12.51
CA ARG A 214 27.90 -1.51 -13.31
C ARG A 214 27.78 -1.22 -14.79
N ASP A 215 26.58 -0.83 -15.22
CA ASP A 215 26.27 -0.47 -16.58
C ASP A 215 25.13 0.58 -16.65
N LYS A 216 24.89 1.07 -17.86
CA LYS A 216 23.84 2.06 -18.14
C LYS A 216 22.43 1.52 -17.88
N ALA A 217 22.20 0.22 -18.04
CA ALA A 217 20.89 -0.38 -17.85
C ALA A 217 20.51 -0.40 -16.36
N GLU A 218 21.47 -0.73 -15.50
CA GLU A 218 21.33 -0.70 -14.05
C GLU A 218 21.08 0.74 -13.55
N GLY A 219 21.84 1.73 -14.06
CA GLY A 219 21.58 3.13 -13.74
C GLY A 219 20.21 3.63 -14.20
N LEU A 220 19.77 3.23 -15.40
CA LEU A 220 18.43 3.57 -15.91
C LEU A 220 17.31 2.90 -15.09
N ALA A 221 17.54 1.70 -14.57
CA ALA A 221 16.57 1.02 -13.71
C ALA A 221 16.35 1.80 -12.40
N VAL A 222 17.42 2.27 -11.76
CA VAL A 222 17.32 3.12 -10.56
C VAL A 222 16.63 4.45 -10.87
N PHE A 223 16.97 5.09 -12.00
CA PHE A 223 16.29 6.32 -12.40
C PHE A 223 14.77 6.13 -12.55
N ARG A 224 14.34 5.05 -13.22
CA ARG A 224 12.91 4.72 -13.37
C ARG A 224 12.25 4.43 -12.03
N TYR A 225 12.96 3.74 -11.15
CA TYR A 225 12.49 3.50 -9.78
C TYR A 225 12.23 4.82 -9.05
N LEU A 226 13.17 5.77 -9.06
CA LEU A 226 12.99 7.08 -8.40
C LEU A 226 11.77 7.86 -8.93
N VAL A 227 11.55 7.83 -10.24
CA VAL A 227 10.38 8.48 -10.87
C VAL A 227 9.07 7.83 -10.40
N ALA A 228 9.07 6.52 -10.14
CA ALA A 228 7.89 5.79 -9.73
C ALA A 228 7.65 5.79 -8.20
N SER A 229 8.71 5.85 -7.39
CA SER A 229 8.65 5.59 -5.95
C SER A 229 8.07 6.75 -5.13
N GLN A 230 7.84 7.94 -5.73
CA GLN A 230 7.38 9.16 -5.04
C GLN A 230 8.23 9.49 -3.79
N ARG A 231 9.54 9.21 -3.86
CA ARG A 231 10.53 9.48 -2.79
C ARG A 231 11.42 10.68 -3.14
N ASP A 232 10.93 11.59 -3.98
CA ASP A 232 11.69 12.74 -4.48
C ASP A 232 12.02 13.79 -3.40
N ASP A 233 11.31 13.76 -2.29
CA ASP A 233 11.54 14.59 -1.10
C ASP A 233 12.59 14.02 -0.13
N MET A 234 13.04 12.78 -0.33
CA MET A 234 14.05 12.16 0.53
C MET A 234 15.43 12.82 0.33
N PRO A 235 16.19 13.12 1.40
CA PRO A 235 17.51 13.74 1.30
C PRO A 235 18.50 12.97 0.43
N GLU A 236 18.37 11.65 0.38
CA GLU A 236 19.22 10.77 -0.41
C GLU A 236 18.97 10.88 -1.93
N SER A 237 17.79 11.35 -2.36
CA SER A 237 17.38 11.32 -3.78
C SER A 237 18.29 12.12 -4.71
N GLU A 238 18.76 13.29 -4.27
CA GLU A 238 19.75 14.08 -5.03
C GLU A 238 21.08 13.32 -5.16
N ALA A 239 21.57 12.74 -4.06
CA ALA A 239 22.82 11.98 -4.05
C ALA A 239 22.74 10.74 -4.94
N ILE A 240 21.58 10.07 -5.01
CA ILE A 240 21.35 8.96 -5.94
C ILE A 240 21.45 9.46 -7.38
N LEU A 241 20.76 10.54 -7.74
CA LEU A 241 20.81 11.08 -9.11
C LEU A 241 22.25 11.45 -9.53
N VAL A 242 23.03 12.06 -8.64
CA VAL A 242 24.44 12.37 -8.88
C VAL A 242 25.28 11.09 -9.04
N ASN A 243 25.00 10.05 -8.27
CA ASN A 243 25.70 8.77 -8.42
C ASN A 243 25.44 8.12 -9.80
N LEU A 244 24.23 8.26 -10.35
CA LEU A 244 23.84 7.66 -11.63
C LEU A 244 24.52 8.29 -12.86
N ILE A 245 25.00 9.54 -12.75
CA ILE A 245 25.66 10.24 -13.85
C ILE A 245 27.18 10.01 -13.93
N GLY A 246 27.79 9.44 -12.88
CA GLY A 246 29.23 9.14 -12.80
C GLY A 246 30.02 10.20 -12.05
#